data_AF-I2GTF1-F1
#
_entry.id   AF-I2GTF1-F1
#
_cell.length_a   1.000
_cell.length_b   1.000
_cell.length_c   1.000
_cell.angle_alpha   90.00
_cell.angle_beta   90.00
_cell.angle_gamma   90.00
#
_symmetry.space_group_name_H-M   'P 1'
#
loop_
_entity.id
_entity.type
_entity.pdbx_description
1 polymer ?
#
loop_
_entity_poly.entity_id
_entity_poly.type
_entity_poly.pdbx_seq_one_letter_code
_entity_poly.pdbx_strand_id
1 'polypeptide(L)'
;MATIRFNAQFPGYEVLSELGRSNARILKARHIATGDLVAIKHFALNTDDDTLRRFQRESAIMTSINHPNVVKVREVQLEADLPYIVMELIEGGSLRNLIKTGGHLDVPTTIRLGLQMASAFKAIHPQGIIHRDIKPENILYRPLPSGELHFLLTDFGVARLREQSTTMTGQSLMTYEYASPEQFNDPRGVGVATDYYSLGVVLFECLNGSVPFQMGDQSGIVTFMNKVLNDAPPALTVAPNGQPLGRLVDLIQGLLLKKPDERLNDADELTWLLKQAELDYLQASRTGQFTNRPTTPLIITQPVDVAPQPKASLPTEPAEVPNAPRSARARESAGSGSSFKWIGLILLALAVAAGGYYIVRSNSASEPGAEPPSLSELITGSADSDSTTSGDETNTAEVDSVALRLQQEAEERQRREKLRQEAVAAGRNLRVDVSNYRTGLLGGIRDAEITLSNPSNITFPAIAVQVKYIKENGDTYKTEKIFFMNVGPDATLSKRAPDSDRGTRITCRVLKYDLPTDVLPIDSAATDVPGDSTL
;
A
#
# COMPACT_ATOMS: atom_id res chain seq x y z
N MET A 1 18.19 12.45 -39.74
CA MET A 1 17.51 12.41 -38.43
C MET A 1 17.74 13.75 -37.76
N ALA A 2 16.70 14.55 -37.60
CA ALA A 2 16.80 15.91 -37.09
C ALA A 2 17.00 15.92 -35.57
N THR A 3 18.12 16.49 -35.13
CA THR A 3 18.42 16.78 -33.72
C THR A 3 17.49 17.91 -33.27
N ILE A 4 16.43 17.58 -32.54
CA ILE A 4 15.52 18.57 -31.95
C ILE A 4 16.35 19.37 -30.93
N ARG A 5 16.57 20.67 -31.21
CA ARG A 5 17.27 21.58 -30.31
C ARG A 5 16.39 21.81 -29.07
N PHE A 6 16.86 21.35 -27.91
CA PHE A 6 16.16 21.43 -26.61
C PHE A 6 16.02 22.85 -26.01
N ASN A 7 16.64 23.88 -26.61
CA ASN A 7 16.73 25.23 -26.02
C ASN A 7 15.43 26.07 -26.06
N ALA A 8 14.32 25.57 -26.60
CA ALA A 8 13.11 26.37 -26.79
C ALA A 8 12.04 26.22 -25.69
N GLN A 9 12.24 25.42 -24.64
CA GLN A 9 11.16 25.04 -23.71
C GLN A 9 11.28 25.55 -22.25
N PHE A 10 12.39 26.17 -21.84
CA PHE A 10 12.56 26.64 -20.44
C PHE A 10 13.23 28.03 -20.37
N PRO A 11 12.46 29.13 -20.41
CA PRO A 11 13.00 30.49 -20.37
C PRO A 11 13.92 30.72 -19.16
N GLY A 12 15.11 31.28 -19.39
CA GLY A 12 16.09 31.56 -18.33
C GLY A 12 16.95 30.36 -17.90
N TYR A 13 16.75 29.18 -18.48
CA TYR A 13 17.50 27.97 -18.15
C TYR A 13 18.15 27.31 -19.38
N GLU A 14 19.41 26.90 -19.23
CA GLU A 14 20.12 26.07 -20.19
C GLU A 14 20.07 24.61 -19.74
N VAL A 15 19.42 23.73 -20.51
CA VAL A 15 19.36 22.29 -20.18
C VAL A 15 20.71 21.64 -20.49
N LEU A 16 21.30 21.00 -19.48
CA LEU A 16 22.61 20.35 -19.57
C LEU A 16 22.49 18.84 -19.85
N SER A 17 21.58 18.15 -19.15
CA SER A 17 21.37 16.70 -19.31
C SER A 17 20.03 16.24 -18.76
N GLU A 18 19.60 15.03 -19.13
CA GLU A 18 18.46 14.34 -18.49
C GLU A 18 18.98 13.49 -17.32
N LEU A 19 18.45 13.71 -16.12
CA LEU A 19 18.81 12.97 -14.90
C LEU A 19 17.96 11.71 -14.73
N GLY A 20 16.73 11.72 -15.26
CA GLY A 20 15.84 10.57 -15.17
C GLY A 20 14.51 10.80 -15.86
N ARG A 21 13.82 9.68 -16.12
CA ARG A 21 12.50 9.66 -16.71
C ARG A 21 11.62 8.61 -16.05
N SER A 22 10.43 9.05 -15.66
CA SER A 22 9.32 8.20 -15.22
C SER A 22 8.04 8.87 -15.74
N ASN A 23 7.04 9.08 -14.88
CA ASN A 23 5.84 9.87 -15.17
C ASN A 23 6.13 11.37 -15.40
N ALA A 24 7.36 11.81 -15.11
CA ALA A 24 7.92 13.12 -15.42
C ALA A 24 9.36 12.95 -15.91
N ARG A 25 9.88 13.95 -16.64
CA ARG A 25 11.30 14.06 -16.99
C ARG A 25 11.99 14.96 -15.98
N ILE A 26 13.13 14.52 -15.45
CA ILE A 26 13.98 15.34 -14.58
C ILE A 26 15.20 15.74 -15.39
N LEU A 27 15.42 17.04 -15.54
CA LEU A 27 16.51 17.62 -16.31
C LEU A 27 17.47 18.35 -15.38
N LYS A 28 18.78 18.17 -15.58
CA LYS A 28 19.81 19.05 -15.01
C LYS A 28 19.88 20.28 -15.91
N ALA A 29 19.74 21.46 -15.34
CA ALA A 29 19.86 22.72 -16.06
C ALA A 29 20.72 23.71 -15.30
N ARG A 30 21.17 24.74 -16.01
CA ARG A 30 21.86 25.91 -15.46
C ARG A 30 20.94 27.10 -15.57
N HIS A 31 20.72 27.81 -14.46
CA HIS A 31 20.07 29.11 -14.50
C HIS A 31 21.03 30.13 -15.14
N ILE A 32 20.62 30.73 -16.25
CA ILE A 32 21.52 31.53 -17.11
C ILE A 32 22.04 32.77 -16.37
N ALA A 33 21.20 33.42 -15.55
CA ALA A 33 21.57 34.65 -14.88
C ALA A 33 22.49 34.44 -13.67
N THR A 34 22.32 33.37 -12.89
CA THR A 34 23.12 33.13 -11.68
C THR A 34 24.23 32.11 -11.88
N GLY A 35 24.16 31.28 -12.93
CA GLY A 35 25.06 30.15 -13.14
C GLY A 35 24.76 28.92 -12.28
N ASP A 36 23.77 29.00 -11.37
CA ASP A 36 23.38 27.91 -10.47
C ASP A 36 22.91 26.68 -11.24
N LEU A 37 23.26 25.50 -10.73
CA LEU A 37 22.70 24.25 -11.20
C LEU A 37 21.35 23.99 -10.53
N VAL A 38 20.37 23.59 -11.33
CA VAL A 38 19.00 23.29 -10.90
C VAL A 38 18.54 21.96 -11.48
N ALA A 39 17.52 21.39 -10.84
CA ALA A 39 16.73 20.31 -11.41
C ALA A 39 15.40 20.88 -11.92
N ILE A 40 15.04 20.54 -13.15
CA ILE A 40 13.75 20.88 -13.75
C ILE A 40 12.93 19.60 -13.89
N LYS A 41 11.81 19.53 -13.17
CA LYS A 41 10.84 18.46 -13.30
C LYS A 41 9.74 18.87 -14.27
N HIS A 42 9.65 18.15 -15.38
CA HIS A 42 8.78 18.44 -16.51
C HIS A 42 7.71 17.34 -16.64
N PHE A 43 6.43 17.74 -16.66
CA PHE A 43 5.28 16.82 -16.70
C PHE A 43 4.74 16.68 -18.13
N ALA A 44 4.28 15.48 -18.48
CA ALA A 44 3.76 15.19 -19.81
C ALA A 44 2.22 15.31 -19.93
N LEU A 45 1.57 16.10 -19.07
CA LEU A 45 0.12 16.05 -18.89
C LEU A 45 -0.62 17.20 -19.59
N ASN A 46 -1.66 16.84 -20.35
CA ASN A 46 -2.82 17.70 -20.61
C ASN A 46 -3.65 17.69 -19.32
N THR A 47 -3.52 18.73 -18.51
CA THR A 47 -4.22 18.88 -17.24
C THR A 47 -5.44 19.78 -17.44
N ASP A 48 -6.57 19.43 -16.81
CA ASP A 48 -7.80 20.24 -16.83
C ASP A 48 -7.65 21.54 -16.02
N ASP A 49 -8.39 22.58 -16.41
CA ASP A 49 -8.26 23.94 -15.86
C ASP A 49 -8.47 24.02 -14.33
N ASP A 50 -9.32 23.15 -13.76
CA ASP A 50 -9.59 23.10 -12.32
C ASP A 50 -8.40 22.56 -11.52
N THR A 51 -7.67 21.59 -12.08
CA THR A 51 -6.43 21.05 -11.49
C THR A 51 -5.32 22.09 -11.53
N LEU A 52 -5.17 22.82 -12.64
CA LEU A 52 -4.20 23.92 -12.76
C LEU A 52 -4.45 25.03 -11.73
N ARG A 53 -5.71 25.43 -11.51
CA ARG A 53 -6.08 26.45 -10.51
C ARG A 53 -5.78 26.04 -9.07
N ARG A 54 -6.04 24.79 -8.71
CA ARG A 54 -5.66 24.25 -7.38
C ARG A 54 -4.15 24.21 -7.24
N PHE A 55 -3.46 23.78 -8.29
CA PHE A 55 -2.00 23.69 -8.28
C PHE A 55 -1.31 25.06 -8.19
N GLN A 56 -1.86 26.11 -8.82
CA GLN A 56 -1.41 27.49 -8.63
C GLN A 56 -1.43 27.89 -7.14
N ARG A 57 -2.51 27.57 -6.41
CA ARG A 57 -2.60 27.87 -4.97
C ARG A 57 -1.57 27.09 -4.14
N GLU A 58 -1.35 25.83 -4.49
CA GLU A 58 -0.37 24.99 -3.79
C GLU A 58 1.09 25.38 -4.10
N SER A 59 1.36 25.89 -5.30
CA SER A 59 2.69 26.32 -5.74
C SER A 59 3.27 27.45 -4.87
N ALA A 60 2.42 28.35 -4.38
CA ALA A 60 2.83 29.42 -3.47
C ALA A 60 3.30 28.86 -2.12
N ILE A 61 2.60 27.85 -1.60
CA ILE A 61 3.00 27.18 -0.36
C ILE A 61 4.32 26.43 -0.58
N MET A 62 4.44 25.68 -1.69
CA MET A 62 5.66 24.94 -2.01
C MET A 62 6.91 25.82 -2.11
N THR A 63 6.81 26.96 -2.80
CA THR A 63 7.92 27.91 -2.96
C THR A 63 8.25 28.67 -1.67
N SER A 64 7.30 28.80 -0.74
CA SER A 64 7.52 29.42 0.56
C SER A 64 8.28 28.54 1.56
N ILE A 65 8.27 27.22 1.37
CA ILE A 65 8.94 26.28 2.28
C ILE A 65 10.45 26.35 2.06
N ASN A 66 11.14 26.84 3.08
CA ASN A 66 12.60 26.88 3.13
C ASN A 66 13.09 26.15 4.38
N HIS A 67 13.50 24.90 4.21
CA HIS A 67 13.87 24.01 5.32
C HIS A 67 15.06 23.11 4.93
N PRO A 68 16.06 22.88 5.80
CA PRO A 68 17.26 22.12 5.45
C PRO A 68 17.00 20.68 4.99
N ASN A 69 15.90 20.06 5.43
CA ASN A 69 15.53 18.69 5.06
C ASN A 69 14.42 18.61 4.00
N VAL A 70 14.12 19.72 3.32
CA VAL A 70 13.16 19.76 2.21
C VAL A 70 13.84 20.39 1.01
N VAL A 71 13.74 19.75 -0.16
CA VAL A 71 14.33 20.29 -1.40
C VAL A 71 13.66 21.62 -1.73
N LYS A 72 14.47 22.67 -1.89
CA LYS A 72 13.95 24.00 -2.17
C LYS A 72 13.34 24.06 -3.57
N VAL A 73 12.06 24.37 -3.64
CA VAL A 73 11.37 24.72 -4.89
C VAL A 73 11.67 26.19 -5.19
N ARG A 74 12.26 26.47 -6.35
CA ARG A 74 12.60 27.83 -6.78
C ARG A 74 11.44 28.48 -7.50
N GLU A 75 10.83 27.74 -8.40
CA GLU A 75 9.84 28.25 -9.33
C GLU A 75 8.90 27.12 -9.77
N VAL A 76 7.65 27.48 -10.03
CA VAL A 76 6.64 26.58 -10.57
C VAL A 76 5.99 27.30 -11.74
N GLN A 77 6.11 26.75 -12.95
CA GLN A 77 5.56 27.34 -14.17
C GLN A 77 4.44 26.46 -14.71
N LEU A 78 3.21 26.97 -14.63
CA LEU A 78 1.99 26.22 -14.95
C LEU A 78 1.32 26.65 -16.25
N GLU A 79 1.58 27.88 -16.67
CA GLU A 79 1.01 28.49 -17.88
C GLU A 79 1.88 28.26 -19.12
N ALA A 80 3.03 27.58 -18.97
CA ALA A 80 3.80 27.12 -20.11
C ALA A 80 3.01 26.03 -20.85
N ASP A 81 3.23 25.93 -22.17
CA ASP A 81 2.70 24.84 -23.01
C ASP A 81 2.95 23.45 -22.38
N LEU A 82 4.01 23.35 -21.58
CA LEU A 82 4.34 22.19 -20.77
C LEU A 82 4.67 22.63 -19.33
N PRO A 83 3.85 22.28 -18.33
CA PRO A 83 4.12 22.63 -16.94
C PRO A 83 5.44 22.05 -16.41
N TYR A 84 6.17 22.85 -15.65
CA TYR A 84 7.42 22.42 -15.02
C TYR A 84 7.66 23.06 -13.65
N ILE A 85 8.49 22.39 -12.85
CA ILE A 85 8.94 22.87 -11.54
C ILE A 85 10.45 22.95 -11.57
N VAL A 86 11.00 24.09 -11.14
CA VAL A 86 12.43 24.29 -10.94
C VAL A 86 12.74 24.15 -9.46
N MET A 87 13.72 23.31 -9.13
CA MET A 87 14.12 23.03 -7.76
C MET A 87 15.64 22.96 -7.63
N GLU A 88 16.12 23.03 -6.39
CA GLU A 88 17.53 22.80 -6.08
C GLU A 88 18.01 21.44 -6.60
N LEU A 89 19.18 21.42 -7.24
CA LEU A 89 19.81 20.17 -7.64
C LEU A 89 20.50 19.51 -6.43
N ILE A 90 20.15 18.25 -6.13
CA ILE A 90 20.84 17.44 -5.13
C ILE A 90 21.71 16.41 -5.85
N GLU A 91 23.04 16.54 -5.75
CA GLU A 91 23.97 15.73 -6.57
C GLU A 91 24.26 14.33 -6.01
N GLY A 92 23.95 14.02 -4.75
CA GLY A 92 24.21 12.68 -4.18
C GLY A 92 23.27 11.59 -4.71
N GLY A 93 22.11 11.96 -5.25
CA GLY A 93 21.11 11.01 -5.74
C GLY A 93 20.06 10.65 -4.69
N SER A 94 19.37 9.53 -4.87
CA SER A 94 18.25 9.11 -4.02
C SER A 94 18.64 8.03 -3.00
N LEU A 95 17.88 7.90 -1.92
CA LEU A 95 18.02 6.82 -0.94
C LEU A 95 17.89 5.45 -1.61
N ARG A 96 17.06 5.34 -2.66
CA ARG A 96 16.99 4.12 -3.48
C ARG A 96 18.35 3.71 -4.03
N ASN A 97 19.17 4.68 -4.45
CA ASN A 97 20.52 4.39 -4.93
C ASN A 97 21.38 3.79 -3.83
N LEU A 98 21.34 4.36 -2.61
CA LEU A 98 22.08 3.85 -1.45
C LEU A 98 21.70 2.42 -1.09
N ILE A 99 20.40 2.14 -0.98
CA ILE A 99 19.90 0.79 -0.65
C ILE A 99 20.30 -0.20 -1.74
N LYS A 100 20.18 0.16 -3.03
CA LYS A 100 20.59 -0.72 -4.14
C LYS A 100 22.09 -1.03 -4.15
N THR A 101 22.94 -0.07 -3.81
CA THR A 101 24.39 -0.26 -3.82
C THR A 101 24.93 -0.93 -2.56
N GLY A 102 24.36 -0.61 -1.40
CA GLY A 102 24.80 -1.11 -0.10
C GLY A 102 24.03 -2.33 0.41
N GLY A 103 22.91 -2.67 -0.22
CA GLY A 103 21.96 -3.68 0.27
C GLY A 103 21.07 -3.13 1.39
N HIS A 104 21.68 -2.55 2.42
CA HIS A 104 21.03 -1.94 3.57
C HIS A 104 21.84 -0.71 4.05
N LEU A 105 21.27 0.06 4.98
CA LEU A 105 21.95 1.12 5.72
C LEU A 105 22.32 0.59 7.12
N ASP A 106 23.26 1.26 7.77
CA ASP A 106 23.52 1.01 9.18
C ASP A 106 22.49 1.70 10.08
N VAL A 107 22.44 1.29 11.36
CA VAL A 107 21.48 1.82 12.33
C VAL A 107 21.67 3.33 12.55
N PRO A 108 22.89 3.87 12.75
CA PRO A 108 23.08 5.30 12.93
C PRO A 108 22.61 6.14 11.74
N THR A 109 22.87 5.71 10.51
CA THR A 109 22.40 6.43 9.31
C THR A 109 20.89 6.34 9.18
N THR A 110 20.29 5.19 9.51
CA THR A 110 18.83 5.02 9.48
C THR A 110 18.12 5.92 10.50
N ILE A 111 18.64 6.00 11.74
CA ILE A 111 18.10 6.91 12.76
C ILE A 111 18.23 8.36 12.31
N ARG A 112 19.38 8.74 11.76
CA ARG A 112 19.60 10.10 11.22
C ARG A 112 18.63 10.45 10.10
N LEU A 113 18.38 9.51 9.18
CA LEU A 113 17.36 9.66 8.15
C LEU A 113 15.98 9.92 8.79
N GLY A 114 15.59 9.11 9.78
CA GLY A 114 14.34 9.30 10.51
C GLY A 114 14.24 10.69 11.14
N LEU A 115 15.30 11.18 11.79
CA LEU A 115 15.32 12.48 12.46
C LEU A 115 15.16 13.63 11.45
N GLN A 116 15.80 13.50 10.29
CA GLN A 116 15.71 14.49 9.21
C GLN A 116 14.36 14.47 8.52
N MET A 117 13.71 13.30 8.38
CA MET A 117 12.34 13.21 7.87
C MET A 117 11.31 13.75 8.87
N ALA A 118 11.48 13.50 10.17
CA ALA A 118 10.65 14.13 11.21
C ALA A 118 10.76 15.67 11.15
N SER A 119 11.97 16.19 10.97
CA SER A 119 12.22 17.62 10.76
C SER A 119 11.54 18.15 9.50
N ALA A 120 11.57 17.40 8.39
CA ALA A 120 10.85 17.75 7.16
C ALA A 120 9.31 17.76 7.36
N PHE A 121 8.76 16.76 8.06
CA PHE A 121 7.33 16.67 8.38
C PHE A 121 6.86 17.87 9.20
N LYS A 122 7.64 18.27 10.21
CA LYS A 122 7.40 19.47 11.01
C LYS A 122 7.34 20.76 10.17
N ALA A 123 8.04 20.81 9.04
CA ALA A 123 8.00 21.94 8.13
C ALA A 123 6.78 21.94 7.19
N ILE A 124 6.32 20.77 6.73
CA ILE A 124 5.28 20.68 5.68
C ILE A 124 3.87 20.42 6.22
N HIS A 125 3.71 19.59 7.26
CA HIS A 125 2.40 19.18 7.77
C HIS A 125 1.58 20.36 8.34
N PRO A 126 2.16 21.31 9.11
CA PRO A 126 1.42 22.48 9.58
C PRO A 126 0.93 23.42 8.47
N GLN A 127 1.54 23.33 7.27
CA GLN A 127 1.11 24.08 6.08
C GLN A 127 -0.02 23.36 5.31
N GLY A 128 -0.56 22.26 5.86
CA GLY A 128 -1.60 21.46 5.22
C GLY A 128 -1.11 20.58 4.06
N ILE A 129 0.21 20.41 3.92
CA ILE A 129 0.80 19.56 2.90
C ILE A 129 1.03 18.17 3.48
N ILE A 130 0.37 17.18 2.89
CA ILE A 130 0.64 15.75 3.13
C ILE A 130 1.38 15.23 1.89
N HIS A 131 2.49 14.53 2.08
CA HIS A 131 3.35 14.13 0.98
C HIS A 131 2.73 13.03 0.12
N ARG A 132 2.15 11.99 0.74
CA ARG A 132 1.42 10.85 0.13
C ARG A 132 2.24 9.88 -0.73
N ASP A 133 3.45 10.26 -1.14
CA ASP A 133 4.37 9.42 -1.93
C ASP A 133 5.75 9.31 -1.25
N ILE A 134 5.82 9.14 0.07
CA ILE A 134 7.10 8.94 0.77
C ILE A 134 7.67 7.58 0.38
N LYS A 135 8.87 7.58 -0.22
CA LYS A 135 9.59 6.38 -0.66
C LYS A 135 11.06 6.70 -0.94
N PRO A 136 11.95 5.70 -1.09
CA PRO A 136 13.38 5.94 -1.26
C PRO A 136 13.76 6.76 -2.49
N GLU A 137 12.94 6.77 -3.54
CA GLU A 137 13.15 7.61 -4.73
C GLU A 137 12.94 9.10 -4.45
N ASN A 138 12.10 9.45 -3.47
CA ASN A 138 11.71 10.83 -3.13
C ASN A 138 12.49 11.37 -1.91
N ILE A 139 13.43 10.59 -1.38
CA ILE A 139 14.38 11.04 -0.35
C ILE A 139 15.74 11.14 -1.00
N LEU A 140 16.20 12.37 -1.22
CA LEU A 140 17.51 12.63 -1.81
C LEU A 140 18.55 12.75 -0.71
N TYR A 141 19.82 12.54 -1.05
CA TYR A 141 20.91 12.73 -0.12
C TYR A 141 22.05 13.53 -0.73
N ARG A 142 22.85 14.15 0.13
CA ARG A 142 24.15 14.74 -0.21
C ARG A 142 25.18 14.37 0.86
N PRO A 143 26.42 14.03 0.47
CA PRO A 143 27.49 13.84 1.44
C PRO A 143 27.90 15.20 2.03
N LEU A 144 28.06 15.24 3.35
CA LEU A 144 28.64 16.37 4.06
C LEU A 144 30.18 16.24 4.09
N PRO A 145 30.92 17.35 4.32
CA PRO A 145 32.37 17.29 4.50
C PRO A 145 32.82 16.38 5.66
N SER A 146 31.95 16.15 6.64
CA SER A 146 32.17 15.20 7.75
C SER A 146 32.14 13.72 7.30
N GLY A 147 31.70 13.43 6.07
CA GLY A 147 31.40 12.08 5.60
C GLY A 147 30.00 11.59 5.92
N GLU A 148 29.23 12.34 6.73
CA GLU A 148 27.84 12.01 7.04
C GLU A 148 26.92 12.30 5.84
N LEU A 149 25.81 11.56 5.76
CA LEU A 149 24.79 11.82 4.75
C LEU A 149 23.74 12.80 5.30
N HIS A 150 23.39 13.79 4.48
CA HIS A 150 22.28 14.70 4.74
C HIS A 150 21.14 14.42 3.77
N PHE A 151 19.97 14.09 4.30
CA PHE A 151 18.77 13.70 3.58
C PHE A 151 17.79 14.87 3.44
N LEU A 152 17.17 14.95 2.26
CA LEU A 152 16.18 15.95 1.91
C LEU A 152 14.98 15.29 1.23
N LEU A 153 13.79 15.69 1.65
CA LEU A 153 12.53 15.27 1.04
C LEU A 153 12.25 16.08 -0.23
N THR A 154 11.93 15.42 -1.33
CA THR A 154 11.55 16.04 -2.61
C THR A 154 10.17 15.57 -3.06
N ASP A 155 9.61 16.20 -4.10
CA ASP A 155 8.33 15.79 -4.72
C ASP A 155 7.10 15.92 -3.80
N PHE A 156 7.20 16.69 -2.73
CA PHE A 156 6.10 17.01 -1.83
C PHE A 156 5.00 17.81 -2.56
N GLY A 157 3.74 17.39 -2.36
CA GLY A 157 2.55 18.00 -2.96
C GLY A 157 2.39 17.84 -4.49
N VAL A 158 3.36 17.28 -5.21
CA VAL A 158 3.18 16.84 -6.61
C VAL A 158 2.27 15.59 -6.70
N ALA A 159 2.08 14.87 -5.60
CA ALA A 159 1.18 13.72 -5.51
C ALA A 159 -0.28 14.07 -5.79
N ARG A 160 -0.74 15.29 -5.46
CA ARG A 160 -2.10 15.76 -5.77
C ARG A 160 -2.37 15.84 -7.28
N LEU A 161 -1.37 16.18 -8.09
CA LEU A 161 -1.47 16.16 -9.55
C LEU A 161 -1.67 14.73 -10.10
N ARG A 162 -1.11 13.71 -9.43
CA ARG A 162 -1.21 12.32 -9.85
C ARG A 162 -2.57 11.69 -9.54
N GLU A 163 -3.23 12.12 -8.47
CA GLU A 163 -4.54 11.59 -8.05
C GLU A 163 -5.68 12.01 -8.99
N GLN A 164 -5.52 13.06 -9.79
CA GLN A 164 -6.60 13.58 -10.64
C GLN A 164 -6.55 13.05 -12.08
N SER A 165 -5.40 12.62 -12.59
CA SER A 165 -5.26 12.18 -13.98
C SER A 165 -5.47 10.68 -14.21
N THR A 166 -5.61 9.87 -13.16
CA THR A 166 -5.76 8.42 -13.36
C THR A 166 -6.50 7.79 -12.19
N THR A 167 -7.50 6.96 -12.50
CA THR A 167 -7.80 5.75 -11.73
C THR A 167 -6.50 5.09 -11.27
N MET A 168 -6.55 4.21 -10.26
CA MET A 168 -5.43 3.41 -9.73
C MET A 168 -4.63 2.55 -10.74
N THR A 169 -4.75 2.84 -12.04
CA THR A 169 -4.10 2.23 -13.21
C THR A 169 -2.78 2.90 -13.63
N GLY A 170 -2.28 3.93 -12.91
CA GLY A 170 -1.13 4.73 -13.36
C GLY A 170 0.08 4.82 -12.41
N GLN A 171 -0.02 4.36 -11.16
CA GLN A 171 1.15 4.24 -10.29
C GLN A 171 1.93 2.98 -10.66
N SER A 172 3.26 3.06 -10.75
CA SER A 172 4.08 1.87 -10.97
C SER A 172 3.77 0.86 -9.86
N LEU A 173 3.67 -0.42 -10.20
CA LEU A 173 3.36 -1.49 -9.24
C LEU A 173 4.24 -1.44 -7.98
N MET A 174 5.51 -1.00 -8.10
CA MET A 174 6.46 -0.80 -6.99
C MET A 174 6.13 0.38 -6.04
N THR A 175 5.31 1.36 -6.44
CA THR A 175 4.97 2.50 -5.57
C THR A 175 4.02 2.07 -4.44
N TYR A 176 3.22 1.02 -4.65
CA TYR A 176 2.27 0.52 -3.64
C TYR A 176 2.94 -0.13 -2.43
N GLU A 177 4.21 -0.51 -2.52
CA GLU A 177 4.96 -1.13 -1.43
C GLU A 177 5.15 -0.21 -0.21
N TYR A 178 5.03 1.11 -0.42
CA TYR A 178 5.14 2.15 0.61
C TYR A 178 3.79 2.75 1.00
N ALA A 179 2.71 2.38 0.31
CA ALA A 179 1.40 2.98 0.52
C ALA A 179 0.81 2.51 1.86
N SER A 180 0.20 3.45 2.56
CA SER A 180 -0.49 3.19 3.82
C SER A 180 -1.82 2.44 3.61
N PRO A 181 -2.30 1.68 4.61
CA PRO A 181 -3.59 0.98 4.56
C PRO A 181 -4.76 1.88 4.12
N GLU A 182 -4.84 3.09 4.66
CA GLU A 182 -5.91 4.04 4.36
C GLU A 182 -5.88 4.56 2.92
N GLN A 183 -4.70 4.64 2.28
CA GLN A 183 -4.59 5.04 0.88
C GLN A 183 -5.25 4.04 -0.08
N PHE A 184 -5.44 2.78 0.32
CA PHE A 184 -6.16 1.79 -0.47
C PHE A 184 -7.68 1.92 -0.36
N ASN A 185 -8.17 2.43 0.79
CA ASN A 185 -9.60 2.54 1.09
C ASN A 185 -10.16 3.88 0.61
N ASP A 186 -9.52 4.99 0.98
CA ASP A 186 -9.86 6.33 0.53
C ASP A 186 -8.57 7.11 0.20
N PRO A 187 -8.07 7.03 -1.05
CA PRO A 187 -6.88 7.75 -1.47
C PRO A 187 -6.97 9.27 -1.31
N ARG A 188 -8.19 9.84 -1.24
CA ARG A 188 -8.41 11.30 -1.24
C ARG A 188 -8.54 11.88 0.17
N GLY A 189 -9.08 11.11 1.10
CA GLY A 189 -9.32 11.49 2.50
C GLY A 189 -8.19 11.21 3.48
N VAL A 190 -6.97 10.99 3.00
CA VAL A 190 -5.83 10.66 3.86
C VAL A 190 -5.27 11.85 4.64
N GLY A 191 -4.84 11.59 5.88
CA GLY A 191 -4.24 12.56 6.80
C GLY A 191 -2.71 12.45 6.91
N VAL A 192 -2.10 13.20 7.83
CA VAL A 192 -0.63 13.24 8.02
C VAL A 192 -0.05 11.87 8.39
N ALA A 193 -0.80 11.03 9.12
CA ALA A 193 -0.41 9.68 9.55
C ALA A 193 0.00 8.77 8.38
N THR A 194 -0.45 9.05 7.16
CA THR A 194 -0.03 8.35 5.94
C THR A 194 1.47 8.47 5.69
N ASP A 195 2.03 9.69 5.85
CA ASP A 195 3.46 9.91 5.63
C ASP A 195 4.32 9.18 6.67
N TYR A 196 3.81 9.03 7.90
CA TYR A 196 4.45 8.28 8.97
C TYR A 196 4.50 6.78 8.68
N TYR A 197 3.40 6.20 8.17
CA TYR A 197 3.42 4.79 7.75
C TYR A 197 4.46 4.53 6.67
N SER A 198 4.45 5.35 5.63
CA SER A 198 5.40 5.23 4.53
C SER A 198 6.85 5.43 5.00
N LEU A 199 7.10 6.33 5.97
CA LEU A 199 8.39 6.46 6.62
C LEU A 199 8.77 5.18 7.39
N GLY A 200 7.83 4.56 8.11
CA GLY A 200 8.04 3.27 8.77
C GLY A 200 8.49 2.18 7.80
N VAL A 201 7.86 2.12 6.61
CA VAL A 201 8.27 1.21 5.53
C VAL A 201 9.68 1.51 5.04
N VAL A 202 10.02 2.79 4.84
CA VAL A 202 11.37 3.21 4.41
C VAL A 202 12.43 2.83 5.45
N LEU A 203 12.18 3.09 6.74
CA LEU A 203 13.11 2.75 7.82
C LEU A 203 13.29 1.24 7.94
N PHE A 204 12.20 0.47 7.80
CA PHE A 204 12.25 -0.99 7.75
C PHE A 204 13.16 -1.46 6.61
N GLU A 205 12.95 -0.95 5.40
CA GLU A 205 13.75 -1.33 4.23
C GLU A 205 15.21 -0.91 4.38
N CYS A 206 15.49 0.26 4.96
CA CYS A 206 16.86 0.69 5.24
C CYS A 206 17.59 -0.32 6.11
N LEU A 207 16.94 -0.92 7.11
CA LEU A 207 17.56 -1.91 8.00
C LEU A 207 17.59 -3.32 7.40
N ASN A 208 16.54 -3.71 6.69
CA ASN A 208 16.35 -5.09 6.22
C ASN A 208 16.83 -5.32 4.77
N GLY A 209 17.09 -4.24 4.05
CA GLY A 209 17.35 -4.23 2.60
C GLY A 209 16.14 -4.53 1.73
N SER A 210 14.98 -4.80 2.33
CA SER A 210 13.74 -5.04 1.62
C SER A 210 12.52 -4.61 2.44
N VAL A 211 11.45 -4.22 1.76
CA VAL A 211 10.18 -3.76 2.35
C VAL A 211 9.47 -4.87 3.16
N PRO A 212 8.64 -4.52 4.17
CA PRO A 212 7.95 -5.50 5.00
C PRO A 212 6.93 -6.33 4.22
N PHE A 213 6.26 -5.72 3.23
CA PHE A 213 5.36 -6.39 2.31
C PHE A 213 5.84 -6.13 0.89
N GLN A 214 6.27 -7.18 0.21
CA GLN A 214 6.69 -7.12 -1.18
C GLN A 214 5.55 -7.52 -2.10
N MET A 215 5.43 -6.81 -3.22
CA MET A 215 4.53 -7.21 -4.29
C MET A 215 5.21 -8.27 -5.15
N GLY A 216 4.94 -9.55 -4.87
CA GLY A 216 5.48 -10.65 -5.67
C GLY A 216 4.78 -10.77 -7.04
N ASP A 217 5.56 -11.09 -8.08
CA ASP A 217 5.14 -11.17 -9.49
C ASP A 217 3.87 -12.00 -9.75
N GLN A 218 3.57 -12.99 -8.89
CA GLN A 218 2.44 -13.91 -9.05
C GLN A 218 1.25 -13.63 -8.13
N SER A 219 1.40 -12.77 -7.12
CA SER A 219 0.41 -12.61 -6.05
C SER A 219 -0.75 -11.67 -6.39
N GLY A 220 -0.60 -10.81 -7.40
CA GLY A 220 -1.62 -9.85 -7.81
C GLY A 220 -1.89 -8.76 -6.76
N ILE A 221 -2.33 -7.58 -7.22
CA ILE A 221 -2.52 -6.39 -6.38
C ILE A 221 -3.47 -6.62 -5.19
N VAL A 222 -4.52 -7.44 -5.37
CA VAL A 222 -5.51 -7.70 -4.31
C VAL A 222 -4.91 -8.47 -3.14
N THR A 223 -4.09 -9.51 -3.41
CA THR A 223 -3.43 -10.27 -2.35
C THR A 223 -2.42 -9.41 -1.62
N PHE A 224 -1.66 -8.59 -2.35
CA PHE A 224 -0.74 -7.63 -1.75
C PHE A 224 -1.48 -6.64 -0.84
N MET A 225 -2.57 -6.04 -1.32
CA MET A 225 -3.41 -5.14 -0.52
C MET A 225 -3.93 -5.82 0.74
N ASN A 226 -4.44 -7.05 0.64
CA ASN A 226 -4.92 -7.80 1.81
C ASN A 226 -3.82 -8.01 2.86
N LYS A 227 -2.57 -8.27 2.45
CA LYS A 227 -1.44 -8.35 3.39
C LYS A 227 -1.17 -7.01 4.06
N VAL A 228 -1.11 -5.93 3.28
CA VAL A 228 -0.88 -4.59 3.83
C VAL A 228 -1.98 -4.18 4.80
N LEU A 229 -3.24 -4.55 4.53
CA LEU A 229 -4.39 -4.23 5.36
C LEU A 229 -4.47 -5.07 6.64
N ASN A 230 -4.15 -6.37 6.58
CA ASN A 230 -4.47 -7.32 7.66
C ASN A 230 -3.25 -7.96 8.34
N ASP A 231 -2.13 -8.14 7.66
CA ASP A 231 -0.98 -8.86 8.20
C ASP A 231 -0.11 -7.93 9.06
N ALA A 232 0.45 -8.48 10.14
CA ALA A 232 1.50 -7.81 10.90
C ALA A 232 2.80 -7.75 10.05
N PRO A 233 3.57 -6.65 10.12
CA PRO A 233 4.86 -6.58 9.45
C PRO A 233 5.81 -7.65 10.01
N PRO A 234 6.75 -8.18 9.20
CA PRO A 234 7.74 -9.13 9.69
C PRO A 234 8.55 -8.56 10.87
N ALA A 235 8.96 -9.43 11.79
CA ALA A 235 9.74 -8.99 12.94
C ALA A 235 11.15 -8.55 12.53
N LEU A 236 11.51 -7.31 12.91
CA LEU A 236 12.90 -6.84 12.92
C LEU A 236 13.41 -6.94 14.35
N THR A 237 14.40 -7.77 14.61
CA THR A 237 14.97 -7.92 15.97
C THR A 237 16.44 -7.52 16.03
N VAL A 238 17.18 -7.77 14.95
CA VAL A 238 18.61 -7.50 14.84
C VAL A 238 18.93 -6.68 13.60
N ALA A 239 19.92 -5.81 13.74
CA ALA A 239 20.51 -5.08 12.64
C ALA A 239 21.32 -6.05 11.74
N PRO A 240 21.68 -5.64 10.52
CA PRO A 240 22.52 -6.44 9.63
C PRO A 240 23.88 -6.86 10.22
N ASN A 241 24.41 -6.08 11.18
CA ASN A 241 25.64 -6.40 11.90
C ASN A 241 25.43 -7.29 13.14
N GLY A 242 24.22 -7.82 13.33
CA GLY A 242 23.84 -8.70 14.45
C GLY A 242 23.53 -7.98 15.77
N GLN A 243 23.63 -6.65 15.83
CA GLN A 243 23.29 -5.89 17.04
C GLN A 243 21.77 -5.85 17.27
N PRO A 244 21.28 -5.97 18.51
CA PRO A 244 19.88 -5.76 18.82
C PRO A 244 19.43 -4.35 18.41
N LEU A 245 18.26 -4.26 17.78
CA LEU A 245 17.67 -2.97 17.38
C LEU A 245 16.94 -2.26 18.54
N GLY A 246 16.60 -3.01 19.60
CA GLY A 246 16.02 -2.47 20.83
C GLY A 246 14.82 -1.57 20.56
N ARG A 247 14.82 -0.37 21.13
CA ARG A 247 13.72 0.60 21.00
C ARG A 247 13.41 1.03 19.56
N LEU A 248 14.33 0.84 18.62
CA LEU A 248 14.06 1.15 17.21
C LEU A 248 12.98 0.23 16.62
N VAL A 249 12.87 -1.00 17.13
CA VAL A 249 11.82 -1.95 16.71
C VAL A 249 10.45 -1.44 17.10
N ASP A 250 10.29 -1.04 18.37
CA ASP A 250 9.02 -0.53 18.90
C ASP A 250 8.56 0.71 18.13
N LEU A 251 9.51 1.59 17.79
CA LEU A 251 9.25 2.78 16.97
C LEU A 251 8.73 2.41 15.57
N ILE A 252 9.42 1.50 14.87
CA ILE A 252 9.01 1.07 13.53
C ILE A 252 7.65 0.37 13.57
N GLN A 253 7.37 -0.43 14.60
CA GLN A 253 6.06 -1.04 14.81
C GLN A 253 4.97 0.01 15.02
N GLY A 254 5.23 1.05 15.82
CA GLY A 254 4.30 2.17 16.02
C GLY A 254 4.01 2.95 14.73
N LEU A 255 5.00 3.12 13.86
CA LEU A 255 4.81 3.71 12.52
C LEU A 255 3.99 2.81 11.59
N LEU A 256 4.12 1.48 11.72
CA LEU A 256 3.46 0.51 10.85
C LEU A 256 2.08 0.02 11.34
N LEU A 257 1.53 0.66 12.39
CA LEU A 257 0.16 0.40 12.84
C LEU A 257 -0.85 0.66 11.72
N LYS A 258 -1.83 -0.23 11.60
CA LYS A 258 -2.75 -0.22 10.45
C LYS A 258 -3.75 0.92 10.52
N LYS A 259 -4.28 1.20 11.70
CA LYS A 259 -5.23 2.29 11.93
C LYS A 259 -4.49 3.62 12.06
N PRO A 260 -4.83 4.64 11.28
CA PRO A 260 -4.18 5.95 11.33
C PRO A 260 -4.26 6.63 12.71
N ASP A 261 -5.37 6.47 13.43
CA ASP A 261 -5.61 7.13 14.72
C ASP A 261 -4.82 6.51 15.89
N GLU A 262 -4.41 5.25 15.74
CA GLU A 262 -3.54 4.55 16.70
C GLU A 262 -2.05 4.71 16.34
N ARG A 263 -1.76 5.21 15.12
CA ARG A 263 -0.41 5.34 14.58
C ARG A 263 0.25 6.63 15.05
N LEU A 264 1.56 6.57 15.24
CA LEU A 264 2.39 7.75 15.43
C LEU A 264 2.15 8.78 14.31
N ASN A 265 1.81 10.01 14.67
CA ASN A 265 1.43 11.07 13.74
C ASN A 265 1.94 12.47 14.14
N ASP A 266 2.83 12.55 15.14
CA ASP A 266 3.46 13.78 15.61
C ASP A 266 4.98 13.77 15.39
N ALA A 267 5.51 14.90 14.90
CA ALA A 267 6.91 15.01 14.49
C ALA A 267 7.86 15.15 15.69
N ASP A 268 7.40 15.75 16.79
CA ASP A 268 8.20 15.93 18.00
C ASP A 268 8.26 14.61 18.79
N GLU A 269 7.16 13.86 18.85
CA GLU A 269 7.12 12.50 19.39
C GLU A 269 8.02 11.55 18.60
N LEU A 270 7.94 11.57 17.25
CA LEU A 270 8.85 10.79 16.41
C LEU A 270 10.33 11.14 16.67
N THR A 271 10.64 12.42 16.77
CA THR A 271 12.01 12.89 17.09
C THR A 271 12.47 12.37 18.45
N TRP A 272 11.59 12.41 19.46
CA TRP A 272 11.90 11.92 20.80
C TRP A 272 12.17 10.41 20.80
N LEU A 273 11.29 9.61 20.18
CA LEU A 273 11.45 8.16 20.08
C LEU A 273 12.74 7.77 19.32
N LEU A 274 13.08 8.47 18.23
CA LEU A 274 14.32 8.24 17.49
C LEU A 274 15.57 8.52 18.33
N LYS A 275 15.56 9.61 19.12
CA LYS A 275 16.67 9.91 20.04
C LYS A 275 16.79 8.88 21.15
N GLN A 276 15.67 8.36 21.66
CA GLN A 276 15.71 7.26 22.62
C GLN A 276 16.30 5.98 22.01
N ALA A 277 15.92 5.65 20.77
CA ALA A 277 16.50 4.53 20.03
C ALA A 277 18.00 4.72 19.77
N GLU A 278 18.45 5.95 19.48
CA GLU A 278 19.87 6.27 19.31
C GLU A 278 20.66 6.01 20.61
N LEU A 279 20.14 6.49 21.75
CA LEU A 279 20.78 6.29 23.04
C LEU A 279 20.85 4.80 23.41
N ASP A 280 19.76 4.05 23.21
CA ASP A 280 19.68 2.61 23.45
C ASP A 280 20.72 1.85 22.61
N TYR A 281 20.81 2.17 21.31
CA TYR A 281 21.79 1.58 20.40
C TYR A 281 23.24 1.86 20.80
N LEU A 282 23.54 3.10 21.22
CA LEU A 282 24.88 3.48 21.68
C LEU A 282 25.26 2.77 22.99
N GLN A 283 24.31 2.56 23.89
CA GLN A 283 24.51 1.82 25.14
C GLN A 283 24.76 0.33 24.88
N ALA A 284 23.97 -0.28 23.99
CA ALA A 284 24.16 -1.67 23.58
C ALA A 284 25.54 -1.88 22.92
N SER A 285 25.94 -0.96 22.04
CA SER A 285 27.24 -1.00 21.36
C SER A 285 28.42 -0.89 22.34
N ARG A 286 28.31 -0.07 23.40
CA ARG A 286 29.33 0.01 24.46
C ARG A 286 29.40 -1.28 25.25
N THR A 287 28.26 -1.84 25.64
CA THR A 287 28.19 -3.06 26.47
C THR A 287 28.79 -4.25 25.73
N GLY A 288 28.52 -4.39 24.43
CA GLY A 288 29.12 -5.43 23.58
C GLY A 288 30.64 -5.30 23.38
N GLN A 289 31.22 -4.10 23.53
CA GLN A 289 32.67 -3.92 23.54
C GLN A 289 33.33 -4.36 24.86
N PHE A 290 32.61 -4.30 25.99
CA PHE A 290 33.14 -4.72 27.29
C PHE A 290 33.09 -6.25 27.50
N THR A 291 32.17 -6.96 26.85
CA THR A 291 32.07 -8.43 26.95
C THR A 291 33.08 -9.18 26.08
N ASN A 292 33.72 -8.50 25.11
CA ASN A 292 34.73 -9.08 24.21
C ASN A 292 36.18 -8.84 24.65
N ARG A 293 36.42 -8.33 25.88
CA ARG A 293 37.76 -8.47 26.48
C ARG A 293 37.93 -9.92 26.92
N PRO A 294 38.93 -10.66 26.43
CA PRO A 294 39.26 -11.95 27.05
C PRO A 294 39.61 -11.66 28.50
N THR A 295 38.72 -12.08 29.41
CA THR A 295 38.99 -12.13 30.83
C THR A 295 40.13 -13.12 31.00
N THR A 296 41.37 -12.63 30.99
CA THR A 296 42.49 -13.44 31.50
C THR A 296 42.14 -13.68 32.96
N PRO A 297 41.91 -14.92 33.41
CA PRO A 297 41.72 -15.15 34.82
C PRO A 297 42.96 -14.63 35.53
N LEU A 298 42.77 -13.74 36.51
CA LEU A 298 43.81 -13.37 37.46
C LEU A 298 44.14 -14.65 38.25
N ILE A 299 45.09 -15.42 37.74
CA ILE A 299 45.70 -16.52 38.48
C ILE A 299 46.52 -15.85 39.57
N ILE A 300 46.03 -15.92 40.81
CA ILE A 300 46.84 -15.64 41.99
C ILE A 300 47.81 -16.82 42.12
N THR A 301 48.99 -16.72 41.49
CA THR A 301 50.07 -17.68 41.71
C THR A 301 50.79 -17.35 43.02
N GLN A 302 50.72 -18.26 44.00
CA GLN A 302 51.69 -18.31 45.08
C GLN A 302 53.09 -18.65 44.52
N PRO A 303 54.18 -18.14 45.11
CA PRO A 303 55.52 -18.41 44.60
C PRO A 303 55.99 -19.79 45.06
N VAL A 304 56.41 -20.63 44.11
CA VAL A 304 57.18 -21.86 44.40
C VAL A 304 58.48 -21.83 43.61
N ASP A 305 59.52 -22.23 44.35
CA ASP A 305 60.94 -22.12 44.13
C ASP A 305 61.51 -22.89 42.92
N VAL A 306 62.70 -22.47 42.52
CA VAL A 306 63.47 -22.80 41.30
C VAL A 306 64.27 -24.11 41.41
N ALA A 307 64.41 -24.90 40.31
CA ALA A 307 65.67 -25.55 39.82
C ALA A 307 65.43 -26.36 38.48
N PRO A 308 66.44 -26.82 37.70
CA PRO A 308 66.66 -26.35 36.32
C PRO A 308 66.60 -27.43 35.20
N GLN A 309 66.65 -26.94 33.95
CA GLN A 309 66.50 -27.64 32.65
C GLN A 309 67.58 -28.68 32.26
N PRO A 310 67.30 -29.44 31.18
CA PRO A 310 68.29 -29.58 30.09
C PRO A 310 67.76 -29.31 28.65
N LYS A 311 68.68 -28.74 27.85
CA LYS A 311 68.76 -28.45 26.39
C LYS A 311 68.48 -29.67 25.48
N ALA A 312 68.25 -29.67 24.16
CA ALA A 312 68.01 -28.73 23.04
C ALA A 312 67.83 -29.61 21.76
N SER A 313 67.14 -29.15 20.70
CA SER A 313 67.55 -29.31 19.28
C SER A 313 66.52 -28.78 18.26
N LEU A 314 67.03 -28.12 17.21
CA LEU A 314 66.36 -27.46 16.07
C LEU A 314 65.90 -28.44 14.96
N PRO A 315 64.97 -28.07 14.05
CA PRO A 315 64.63 -28.81 12.84
C PRO A 315 65.24 -28.22 11.53
N THR A 316 65.49 -29.09 10.55
CA THR A 316 65.98 -28.77 9.19
C THR A 316 65.04 -29.35 8.12
N GLU A 317 64.70 -28.53 7.12
CA GLU A 317 63.99 -28.76 5.82
C GLU A 317 64.93 -29.44 4.77
N PRO A 318 64.61 -29.64 3.45
CA PRO A 318 63.38 -29.40 2.65
C PRO A 318 62.99 -30.43 1.54
N ALA A 319 61.77 -30.21 1.00
CA ALA A 319 61.23 -30.27 -0.38
C ALA A 319 61.34 -31.52 -1.30
N GLU A 320 60.19 -31.92 -1.87
CA GLU A 320 59.93 -31.92 -3.34
C GLU A 320 58.43 -32.13 -3.70
N VAL A 321 57.98 -31.47 -4.79
CA VAL A 321 56.68 -31.57 -5.53
C VAL A 321 57.05 -32.05 -6.97
N PRO A 322 56.18 -32.19 -8.01
CA PRO A 322 54.70 -32.26 -8.15
C PRO A 322 54.22 -33.29 -9.23
N ASN A 323 52.90 -33.45 -9.41
CA ASN A 323 52.16 -33.24 -10.70
C ASN A 323 50.89 -34.11 -10.90
N ALA A 324 49.83 -33.45 -11.39
CA ALA A 324 48.71 -34.04 -12.12
C ALA A 324 48.88 -33.71 -13.63
N PRO A 325 48.14 -34.36 -14.58
CA PRO A 325 46.93 -33.70 -15.12
C PRO A 325 45.81 -34.62 -15.69
N ARG A 326 44.77 -33.95 -16.22
CA ARG A 326 43.39 -34.33 -16.63
C ARG A 326 43.22 -35.17 -17.93
N SER A 327 42.07 -35.88 -18.02
CA SER A 327 40.93 -35.68 -18.97
C SER A 327 40.38 -36.95 -19.66
N ALA A 328 39.04 -37.09 -19.74
CA ALA A 328 38.23 -37.32 -20.98
C ALA A 328 36.76 -37.78 -20.74
N ARG A 329 35.87 -37.30 -21.64
CA ARG A 329 34.41 -37.45 -21.86
C ARG A 329 33.82 -38.89 -21.93
N ALA A 330 32.52 -39.08 -21.62
CA ALA A 330 31.37 -39.15 -22.57
C ALA A 330 30.10 -39.91 -22.07
N ARG A 331 28.93 -39.27 -22.27
CA ARG A 331 27.52 -39.68 -22.52
C ARG A 331 26.88 -41.06 -22.17
N GLU A 332 25.61 -40.90 -21.72
CA GLU A 332 24.35 -41.65 -21.97
C GLU A 332 24.01 -42.96 -21.22
N SER A 333 22.87 -42.98 -20.51
CA SER A 333 21.76 -43.93 -20.70
C SER A 333 20.53 -43.57 -19.83
N ALA A 334 19.37 -44.11 -20.21
CA ALA A 334 18.01 -43.73 -19.87
C ALA A 334 17.27 -44.72 -18.94
N GLY A 335 16.06 -44.33 -18.49
CA GLY A 335 15.01 -45.17 -17.90
C GLY A 335 14.84 -44.98 -16.38
N SER A 336 13.68 -45.07 -15.74
CA SER A 336 12.29 -45.36 -16.10
C SER A 336 11.44 -45.24 -14.80
N GLY A 337 10.14 -44.90 -14.89
CA GLY A 337 9.15 -45.47 -13.96
C GLY A 337 8.50 -44.60 -12.86
N SER A 338 7.27 -44.15 -13.17
CA SER A 338 6.04 -44.23 -12.34
C SER A 338 5.89 -43.41 -11.04
N SER A 339 4.85 -42.55 -10.99
CA SER A 339 4.03 -42.31 -9.77
C SER A 339 2.67 -41.63 -10.08
N PHE A 340 1.82 -42.25 -10.90
CA PHE A 340 0.41 -41.83 -11.14
C PHE A 340 -0.57 -42.31 -10.04
N LYS A 341 -0.16 -42.41 -8.77
CA LYS A 341 -1.01 -42.98 -7.69
C LYS A 341 -1.84 -41.97 -6.88
N TRP A 342 -1.68 -40.66 -7.09
CA TRP A 342 -2.39 -39.64 -6.27
C TRP A 342 -3.65 -39.05 -6.93
N ILE A 343 -3.79 -39.15 -8.25
CA ILE A 343 -4.92 -38.54 -8.99
C ILE A 343 -6.24 -39.26 -8.69
N GLY A 344 -6.23 -40.58 -8.50
CA GLY A 344 -7.43 -41.34 -8.13
C GLY A 344 -7.97 -40.98 -6.74
N LEU A 345 -7.07 -40.65 -5.80
CA LEU A 345 -7.43 -40.32 -4.42
C LEU A 345 -8.06 -38.92 -4.34
N ILE A 346 -7.58 -37.97 -5.15
CA ILE A 346 -8.15 -36.63 -5.28
C ILE A 346 -9.54 -36.68 -5.94
N LEU A 347 -9.71 -37.51 -6.98
CA LEU A 347 -11.02 -37.66 -7.64
C LEU A 347 -12.06 -38.34 -6.73
N LEU A 348 -11.64 -39.30 -5.90
CA LEU A 348 -12.53 -39.94 -4.93
C LEU A 348 -12.95 -38.96 -3.82
N ALA A 349 -12.01 -38.15 -3.30
CA ALA A 349 -12.32 -37.11 -2.31
C ALA A 349 -13.30 -36.06 -2.85
N LEU A 350 -13.12 -35.63 -4.11
CA LEU A 350 -14.05 -34.70 -4.77
C LEU A 350 -15.43 -35.31 -5.00
N ALA A 351 -15.52 -36.61 -5.33
CA ALA A 351 -16.80 -37.29 -5.50
C ALA A 351 -17.56 -37.44 -4.17
N VAL A 352 -16.85 -37.74 -3.07
CA VAL A 352 -17.44 -37.83 -1.72
C VAL A 352 -17.91 -36.45 -1.25
N ALA A 353 -17.11 -35.40 -1.47
CA ALA A 353 -17.50 -34.02 -1.15
C ALA A 353 -18.72 -33.55 -1.95
N ALA A 354 -18.78 -33.86 -3.25
CA ALA A 354 -19.93 -33.56 -4.09
C ALA A 354 -21.20 -34.34 -3.67
N GLY A 355 -21.04 -35.62 -3.29
CA GLY A 355 -22.12 -36.44 -2.76
C GLY A 355 -22.67 -35.92 -1.43
N GLY A 356 -21.80 -35.54 -0.50
CA GLY A 356 -22.18 -34.93 0.77
C GLY A 356 -22.90 -33.60 0.59
N TYR A 357 -22.42 -32.74 -0.31
CA TYR A 357 -23.07 -31.48 -0.65
C TYR A 357 -24.47 -31.69 -1.24
N TYR A 358 -24.66 -32.71 -2.09
CA TYR A 358 -25.96 -32.99 -2.69
C TYR A 358 -26.98 -33.53 -1.69
N ILE A 359 -26.56 -34.38 -0.74
CA ILE A 359 -27.43 -34.93 0.32
C ILE A 359 -27.89 -33.84 1.30
N VAL A 360 -26.98 -32.94 1.71
CA VAL A 360 -27.33 -31.82 2.60
C VAL A 360 -28.29 -30.84 1.91
N ARG A 361 -28.13 -30.65 0.60
CA ARG A 361 -29.01 -29.79 -0.19
C ARG A 361 -30.37 -30.43 -0.48
N SER A 362 -30.45 -31.75 -0.64
CA SER A 362 -31.73 -32.45 -0.89
C SER A 362 -32.59 -32.62 0.35
N ASN A 363 -32.02 -32.52 1.56
CA ASN A 363 -32.76 -32.62 2.83
C ASN A 363 -33.31 -31.28 3.34
N SER A 364 -33.06 -30.16 2.67
CA SER A 364 -33.46 -28.82 3.13
C SER A 364 -34.71 -28.26 2.42
N ALA A 365 -35.55 -29.11 1.82
CA ALA A 365 -36.77 -28.68 1.16
C ALA A 365 -37.97 -29.57 1.56
N SER A 366 -38.74 -29.11 2.55
CA SER A 366 -40.16 -29.38 2.91
C SER A 366 -40.28 -29.12 4.43
N GLU A 367 -40.91 -28.07 4.95
CA GLU A 367 -42.36 -27.83 4.99
C GLU A 367 -42.73 -26.33 5.24
N PRO A 368 -43.99 -25.91 5.02
CA PRO A 368 -44.43 -24.52 5.07
C PRO A 368 -45.23 -24.13 6.35
N GLY A 369 -45.10 -22.86 6.75
CA GLY A 369 -46.17 -22.06 7.35
C GLY A 369 -46.36 -22.09 8.87
N ALA A 370 -46.08 -20.96 9.54
CA ALA A 370 -46.85 -20.47 10.70
C ALA A 370 -46.45 -19.00 11.01
N GLU A 371 -47.43 -18.09 10.98
CA GLU A 371 -47.35 -16.74 11.54
C GLU A 371 -47.29 -16.79 13.08
N PRO A 372 -46.63 -15.82 13.76
CA PRO A 372 -46.72 -15.72 15.21
C PRO A 372 -47.99 -14.97 15.65
N PRO A 373 -48.59 -15.33 16.81
CA PRO A 373 -49.81 -14.70 17.30
C PRO A 373 -49.52 -13.38 18.03
N SER A 374 -50.46 -12.44 17.88
CA SER A 374 -50.67 -11.32 18.78
C SER A 374 -51.28 -11.79 20.10
N LEU A 375 -50.80 -11.25 21.23
CA LEU A 375 -51.44 -11.42 22.55
C LEU A 375 -51.44 -10.07 23.28
N SER A 376 -52.51 -9.32 23.06
CA SER A 376 -53.10 -8.47 24.10
C SER A 376 -54.01 -9.37 24.93
N GLU A 377 -53.73 -9.46 26.23
CA GLU A 377 -54.62 -9.78 27.37
C GLU A 377 -53.81 -10.56 28.41
N LEU A 378 -53.46 -9.90 29.52
CA LEU A 378 -54.05 -10.19 30.83
C LEU A 378 -53.44 -9.26 31.90
N ILE A 379 -54.30 -8.39 32.45
CA ILE A 379 -54.54 -8.24 33.90
C ILE A 379 -53.31 -7.86 34.75
N THR A 380 -53.08 -6.56 34.96
CA THR A 380 -53.42 -5.82 36.20
C THR A 380 -52.92 -6.43 37.51
N GLY A 381 -51.97 -5.73 38.14
CA GLY A 381 -52.04 -5.32 39.55
C GLY A 381 -51.53 -6.32 40.60
N SER A 382 -50.45 -5.95 41.29
CA SER A 382 -50.56 -5.47 42.68
C SER A 382 -49.21 -4.97 43.16
N ALA A 383 -49.24 -3.79 43.76
CA ALA A 383 -48.22 -3.34 44.69
C ALA A 383 -48.28 -4.18 45.97
N ASP A 384 -47.14 -4.39 46.62
CA ASP A 384 -47.06 -4.27 48.07
C ASP A 384 -45.65 -3.82 48.49
N SER A 385 -45.63 -2.99 49.51
CA SER A 385 -44.50 -2.31 50.14
C SER A 385 -43.65 -3.24 51.03
N ASP A 386 -42.32 -3.04 51.12
CA ASP A 386 -41.72 -2.48 52.35
C ASP A 386 -40.22 -2.11 52.24
N SER A 387 -39.92 -0.96 52.85
CA SER A 387 -38.69 -0.45 53.50
C SER A 387 -37.27 -0.47 52.86
N THR A 388 -36.74 0.77 52.80
CA THR A 388 -35.35 1.22 53.13
C THR A 388 -34.17 0.86 52.21
N THR A 389 -33.62 1.85 51.49
CA THR A 389 -32.44 2.67 51.89
C THR A 389 -32.08 3.66 50.76
N SER A 390 -31.59 4.83 51.17
CA SER A 390 -31.18 6.04 50.42
C SER A 390 -30.46 5.88 49.07
N GLY A 391 -30.75 6.79 48.13
CA GLY A 391 -29.79 7.30 47.14
C GLY A 391 -30.33 7.59 45.73
N ASP A 392 -30.21 8.86 45.30
CA ASP A 392 -30.21 9.38 43.92
C ASP A 392 -31.52 9.46 43.09
N GLU A 393 -32.18 10.62 43.16
CA GLU A 393 -33.24 11.07 42.23
C GLU A 393 -32.70 11.70 40.92
N THR A 394 -31.40 11.57 40.62
CA THR A 394 -30.81 12.15 39.40
C THR A 394 -30.79 11.21 38.18
N ASN A 395 -31.28 9.98 38.28
CA ASN A 395 -31.02 8.94 37.26
C ASN A 395 -32.23 8.50 36.41
N THR A 396 -33.46 8.92 36.73
CA THR A 396 -34.66 8.45 35.99
C THR A 396 -34.93 9.20 34.68
N ALA A 397 -34.58 10.50 34.61
CA ALA A 397 -34.77 11.30 33.38
C ALA A 397 -33.73 10.97 32.28
N GLU A 398 -32.52 10.53 32.65
CA GLU A 398 -31.51 10.11 31.69
C GLU A 398 -31.85 8.75 31.05
N VAL A 399 -32.38 7.81 31.83
CA VAL A 399 -32.74 6.45 31.36
C VAL A 399 -33.85 6.49 30.30
N ASP A 400 -34.87 7.34 30.46
CA ASP A 400 -35.93 7.52 29.46
C ASP A 400 -35.40 8.17 28.16
N SER A 401 -34.42 9.07 28.27
CA SER A 401 -33.80 9.71 27.10
C SER A 401 -32.90 8.76 26.30
N VAL A 402 -32.26 7.79 26.98
CA VAL A 402 -31.43 6.77 26.35
C VAL A 402 -32.31 5.70 25.69
N ALA A 403 -33.40 5.27 26.34
CA ALA A 403 -34.35 4.34 25.76
C ALA A 403 -34.98 4.87 24.45
N LEU A 404 -35.34 6.16 24.43
CA LEU A 404 -35.88 6.81 23.24
C LEU A 404 -34.85 6.88 22.09
N ARG A 405 -33.58 7.18 22.39
CA ARG A 405 -32.48 7.18 21.40
C ARG A 405 -32.25 5.80 20.81
N LEU A 406 -32.22 4.76 21.65
CA LEU A 406 -32.05 3.37 21.20
C LEU A 406 -33.21 2.91 20.30
N GLN A 407 -34.44 3.35 20.59
CA GLN A 407 -35.59 3.04 19.75
C GLN A 407 -35.52 3.75 18.39
N GLN A 408 -35.13 5.03 18.36
CA GLN A 408 -34.92 5.77 17.11
C GLN A 408 -33.81 5.16 16.26
N GLU A 409 -32.69 4.77 16.88
CA GLU A 409 -31.59 4.09 16.19
C GLU A 409 -32.02 2.71 15.64
N ALA A 410 -32.84 1.96 16.37
CA ALA A 410 -33.36 0.68 15.92
C ALA A 410 -34.29 0.83 14.71
N GLU A 411 -35.19 1.83 14.73
CA GLU A 411 -36.09 2.16 13.62
C GLU A 411 -35.32 2.63 12.38
N GLU A 412 -34.30 3.47 12.55
CA GLU A 412 -33.41 3.90 11.46
C GLU A 412 -32.63 2.73 10.85
N ARG A 413 -32.09 1.82 11.68
CA ARG A 413 -31.40 0.61 11.21
C ARG A 413 -32.33 -0.28 10.39
N GLN A 414 -33.56 -0.50 10.87
CA GLN A 414 -34.57 -1.29 10.13
C GLN A 414 -34.94 -0.62 8.79
N ARG A 415 -35.16 0.70 8.79
CA ARG A 415 -35.46 1.46 7.57
C ARG A 415 -34.33 1.38 6.56
N ARG A 416 -33.07 1.48 7.01
CA ARG A 416 -31.88 1.43 6.17
C ARG A 416 -31.63 0.04 5.59
N GLU A 417 -31.83 -1.01 6.39
CA GLU A 417 -31.73 -2.40 5.94
C GLU A 417 -32.81 -2.72 4.89
N LYS A 418 -34.04 -2.23 5.06
CA LYS A 418 -35.08 -2.35 4.05
C LYS A 418 -34.68 -1.68 2.73
N LEU A 419 -34.21 -0.44 2.78
CA LEU A 419 -33.70 0.29 1.61
C LEU A 419 -32.52 -0.42 0.94
N ARG A 420 -31.62 -1.02 1.72
CA ARG A 420 -30.51 -1.84 1.23
C ARG A 420 -31.01 -3.08 0.50
N GLN A 421 -31.98 -3.80 1.05
CA GLN A 421 -32.58 -4.97 0.42
C GLN A 421 -33.27 -4.60 -0.90
N GLU A 422 -34.00 -3.48 -0.92
CA GLU A 422 -34.62 -2.93 -2.13
C GLU A 422 -33.56 -2.57 -3.18
N ALA A 423 -32.44 -1.94 -2.80
CA ALA A 423 -31.34 -1.60 -3.71
C ALA A 423 -30.60 -2.84 -4.26
N VAL A 424 -30.41 -3.89 -3.46
CA VAL A 424 -29.82 -5.16 -3.91
C VAL A 424 -30.78 -5.90 -4.86
N ALA A 425 -32.08 -5.89 -4.57
CA ALA A 425 -33.09 -6.45 -5.46
C ALA A 425 -33.15 -5.69 -6.79
N ALA A 426 -33.11 -4.36 -6.74
CA ALA A 426 -33.04 -3.49 -7.91
C ALA A 426 -31.80 -3.78 -8.78
N GLY A 427 -30.63 -3.99 -8.17
CA GLY A 427 -29.40 -4.30 -8.90
C GLY A 427 -29.46 -5.63 -9.67
N ARG A 428 -30.27 -6.59 -9.22
CA ARG A 428 -30.53 -7.85 -9.96
C ARG A 428 -31.41 -7.65 -11.19
N ASN A 429 -32.15 -6.55 -11.26
CA ASN A 429 -33.03 -6.21 -12.38
C ASN A 429 -32.36 -5.33 -13.44
N LEU A 430 -31.09 -4.94 -13.24
CA LEU A 430 -30.30 -4.23 -14.24
C LEU A 430 -30.17 -5.08 -15.51
N ARG A 431 -30.47 -4.48 -16.66
CA ARG A 431 -30.39 -5.15 -17.96
C ARG A 431 -29.28 -4.54 -18.79
N VAL A 432 -28.55 -5.38 -19.53
CA VAL A 432 -27.52 -4.92 -20.44
C VAL A 432 -27.58 -5.67 -21.75
N ASP A 433 -27.59 -4.91 -22.83
CA ASP A 433 -27.70 -5.40 -24.20
C ASP A 433 -26.56 -4.85 -25.05
N VAL A 434 -26.23 -5.58 -26.12
CA VAL A 434 -25.27 -5.16 -27.13
C VAL A 434 -25.98 -5.01 -28.47
N SER A 435 -25.71 -3.90 -29.16
CA SER A 435 -26.33 -3.57 -30.45
C SER A 435 -25.34 -2.90 -31.39
N ASN A 436 -25.76 -2.65 -32.63
CA ASN A 436 -25.07 -1.81 -33.63
C ASN A 436 -23.63 -2.22 -34.01
N TYR A 437 -23.24 -3.47 -33.78
CA TYR A 437 -21.90 -3.95 -34.10
C TYR A 437 -21.80 -4.56 -35.50
N ARG A 438 -20.60 -4.46 -36.10
CA ARG A 438 -20.25 -5.10 -37.38
C ARG A 438 -19.10 -6.08 -37.18
N THR A 439 -19.16 -7.23 -37.83
CA THR A 439 -18.09 -8.23 -37.83
C THR A 439 -17.31 -8.17 -39.15
N GLY A 440 -15.98 -8.09 -39.07
CA GLY A 440 -15.09 -8.05 -40.24
C GLY A 440 -14.93 -9.40 -40.94
N LEU A 441 -14.56 -9.38 -42.23
CA LEU A 441 -14.41 -10.59 -43.08
C LEU A 441 -13.36 -11.58 -42.57
N LEU A 442 -12.37 -11.11 -41.81
CA LEU A 442 -11.30 -11.92 -41.18
C LEU A 442 -11.48 -12.02 -39.65
N GLY A 443 -12.68 -11.72 -39.16
CA GLY A 443 -12.97 -11.49 -37.75
C GLY A 443 -12.75 -10.03 -37.33
N GLY A 444 -12.99 -9.77 -36.05
CA GLY A 444 -12.97 -8.44 -35.45
C GLY A 444 -14.37 -7.81 -35.39
N ILE A 445 -14.62 -7.06 -34.32
CA ILE A 445 -15.91 -6.42 -34.03
C ILE A 445 -15.68 -4.92 -33.92
N ARG A 446 -16.49 -4.14 -34.64
CA ARG A 446 -16.43 -2.68 -34.65
C ARG A 446 -17.79 -2.05 -34.38
N ASP A 447 -17.73 -0.82 -33.85
CA ASP A 447 -18.88 0.05 -33.60
C ASP A 447 -19.92 -0.54 -32.63
N ALA A 448 -19.53 -1.53 -31.81
CA ALA A 448 -20.45 -2.13 -30.86
C ALA A 448 -20.92 -1.13 -29.81
N GLU A 449 -22.22 -1.13 -29.53
CA GLU A 449 -22.85 -0.26 -28.55
C GLU A 449 -23.44 -1.10 -27.41
N ILE A 450 -23.12 -0.74 -26.18
CA ILE A 450 -23.58 -1.39 -24.97
C ILE A 450 -24.61 -0.50 -24.30
N THR A 451 -25.83 -1.01 -24.17
CA THR A 451 -26.96 -0.30 -23.59
C THR A 451 -27.27 -0.91 -22.22
N LEU A 452 -27.14 -0.11 -21.17
CA LEU A 452 -27.50 -0.47 -19.79
C LEU A 452 -28.84 0.17 -19.45
N SER A 453 -29.78 -0.60 -18.94
CA SER A 453 -31.09 -0.13 -18.46
C SER A 453 -31.29 -0.42 -16.98
N ASN A 454 -31.69 0.60 -16.24
CA ASN A 454 -32.08 0.53 -14.84
C ASN A 454 -33.60 0.74 -14.71
N PRO A 455 -34.41 -0.32 -14.61
CA PRO A 455 -35.87 -0.22 -14.52
C PRO A 455 -36.37 0.05 -13.08
N SER A 456 -35.48 0.41 -12.16
CA SER A 456 -35.80 0.60 -10.74
C SER A 456 -35.81 2.08 -10.37
N ASN A 457 -36.38 2.38 -9.20
CA ASN A 457 -36.33 3.73 -8.62
C ASN A 457 -35.02 4.02 -7.84
N ILE A 458 -34.02 3.14 -7.95
CA ILE A 458 -32.75 3.26 -7.20
C ILE A 458 -31.68 3.81 -8.12
N THR A 459 -30.95 4.83 -7.64
CA THR A 459 -29.78 5.36 -8.36
C THR A 459 -28.55 4.54 -8.02
N PHE A 460 -27.81 4.05 -9.00
CA PHE A 460 -26.55 3.35 -8.78
C PHE A 460 -25.36 4.29 -9.05
N PRO A 461 -24.49 4.56 -8.06
CA PRO A 461 -23.31 5.43 -8.26
C PRO A 461 -22.38 4.92 -9.36
N ALA A 462 -22.20 3.60 -9.45
CA ALA A 462 -21.47 2.97 -10.53
C ALA A 462 -22.00 1.57 -10.84
N ILE A 463 -22.08 1.23 -12.12
CA ILE A 463 -22.38 -0.11 -12.63
C ILE A 463 -21.26 -0.52 -13.58
N ALA A 464 -20.60 -1.63 -13.30
CA ALA A 464 -19.57 -2.22 -14.15
C ALA A 464 -20.18 -3.30 -15.03
N VAL A 465 -20.05 -3.14 -16.34
CA VAL A 465 -20.45 -4.12 -17.36
C VAL A 465 -19.20 -4.80 -17.91
N GLN A 466 -19.19 -6.12 -17.90
CA GLN A 466 -18.18 -6.92 -18.57
C GLN A 466 -18.60 -7.16 -20.03
N VAL A 467 -17.70 -6.89 -20.97
CA VAL A 467 -17.87 -7.14 -22.41
C VAL A 467 -16.87 -8.20 -22.84
N LYS A 468 -17.32 -9.27 -23.51
CA LYS A 468 -16.47 -10.35 -24.00
C LYS A 468 -16.54 -10.43 -25.52
N TYR A 469 -15.38 -10.55 -26.14
CA TYR A 469 -15.22 -10.80 -27.57
C TYR A 469 -14.86 -12.27 -27.73
N ILE A 470 -15.67 -13.02 -28.48
CA ILE A 470 -15.66 -14.47 -28.57
C ILE A 470 -15.29 -14.86 -30.01
N LYS A 471 -14.37 -15.83 -30.16
CA LYS A 471 -13.96 -16.40 -31.44
C LYS A 471 -15.04 -17.35 -32.00
N GLU A 472 -14.89 -17.76 -33.25
CA GLU A 472 -15.80 -18.74 -33.87
C GLU A 472 -15.84 -20.06 -33.11
N ASN A 473 -14.69 -20.53 -32.63
CA ASN A 473 -14.56 -21.76 -31.85
C ASN A 473 -15.14 -21.68 -30.42
N GLY A 474 -15.68 -20.52 -30.00
CA GLY A 474 -16.28 -20.32 -28.68
C GLY A 474 -15.33 -19.79 -27.61
N ASP A 475 -14.03 -19.71 -27.88
CA ASP A 475 -13.07 -19.18 -26.90
C ASP A 475 -13.21 -17.67 -26.74
N THR A 476 -13.03 -17.20 -25.50
CA THR A 476 -12.92 -15.76 -25.25
C THR A 476 -11.59 -15.27 -25.79
N TYR A 477 -11.64 -14.33 -26.74
CA TYR A 477 -10.46 -13.65 -27.26
C TYR A 477 -10.01 -12.54 -26.32
N LYS A 478 -10.96 -11.69 -25.91
CA LYS A 478 -10.71 -10.49 -25.12
C LYS A 478 -11.87 -10.22 -24.19
N THR A 479 -11.57 -9.70 -23.00
CA THR A 479 -12.58 -9.24 -22.05
C THR A 479 -12.27 -7.81 -21.66
N GLU A 480 -13.27 -6.95 -21.70
CA GLU A 480 -13.20 -5.54 -21.35
C GLU A 480 -14.22 -5.21 -20.26
N LYS A 481 -14.01 -4.08 -19.57
CA LYS A 481 -14.94 -3.56 -18.57
C LYS A 481 -15.34 -2.14 -18.94
N ILE A 482 -16.64 -1.88 -18.96
CA ILE A 482 -17.23 -0.56 -19.21
C ILE A 482 -17.98 -0.13 -17.96
N PHE A 483 -17.77 1.10 -17.53
CA PHE A 483 -18.41 1.66 -16.34
C PHE A 483 -19.49 2.67 -16.73
N PHE A 484 -20.67 2.54 -16.13
CA PHE A 484 -21.76 3.51 -16.19
C PHE A 484 -21.85 4.19 -14.82
N MET A 485 -21.73 5.52 -14.79
CA MET A 485 -21.69 6.31 -13.55
C MET A 485 -23.04 7.00 -13.35
N ASN A 486 -23.46 7.13 -12.10
CA ASN A 486 -24.68 7.84 -11.69
C ASN A 486 -25.90 7.40 -12.50
N VAL A 487 -26.15 6.08 -12.55
CA VAL A 487 -27.27 5.51 -13.30
C VAL A 487 -28.54 5.70 -12.48
N GLY A 488 -29.27 6.77 -12.81
CA GLY A 488 -30.49 7.16 -12.12
C GLY A 488 -31.68 6.22 -12.36
N PRO A 489 -32.84 6.53 -11.74
CA PRO A 489 -34.09 5.81 -11.91
C PRO A 489 -34.55 5.78 -13.36
N ASP A 490 -35.12 4.65 -13.79
CA ASP A 490 -35.67 4.44 -15.14
C ASP A 490 -34.72 4.85 -16.29
N ALA A 491 -33.41 4.89 -16.02
CA ALA A 491 -32.42 5.36 -16.96
C ALA A 491 -31.98 4.27 -17.94
N THR A 492 -31.91 4.62 -19.22
CA THR A 492 -31.25 3.82 -20.25
C THR A 492 -30.07 4.60 -20.80
N LEU A 493 -28.87 4.05 -20.64
CA LEU A 493 -27.62 4.68 -21.04
C LEU A 493 -26.87 3.79 -22.03
N SER A 494 -26.34 4.38 -23.08
CA SER A 494 -25.53 3.67 -24.07
C SER A 494 -24.09 4.14 -24.08
N LYS A 495 -23.15 3.21 -24.27
CA LYS A 495 -21.73 3.50 -24.46
C LYS A 495 -21.16 2.64 -25.57
N ARG A 496 -20.26 3.21 -26.38
CA ARG A 496 -19.49 2.47 -27.37
C ARG A 496 -18.50 1.52 -26.67
N ALA A 497 -18.53 0.24 -27.03
CA ALA A 497 -17.50 -0.71 -26.63
C ALA A 497 -16.23 -0.53 -27.47
N PRO A 498 -15.04 -0.86 -26.92
CA PRO A 498 -13.81 -0.85 -27.71
C PRO A 498 -13.92 -1.75 -28.95
N ASP A 499 -13.28 -1.36 -30.02
CA ASP A 499 -13.17 -2.23 -31.19
C ASP A 499 -12.24 -3.42 -30.86
N SER A 500 -12.48 -4.54 -31.55
CA SER A 500 -11.64 -5.73 -31.45
C SER A 500 -11.17 -6.12 -32.85
N ASP A 501 -9.88 -6.40 -32.98
CA ASP A 501 -9.24 -6.87 -34.22
C ASP A 501 -9.51 -8.36 -34.48
N ARG A 502 -9.92 -9.11 -33.46
CA ARG A 502 -10.32 -10.53 -33.56
C ARG A 502 -11.60 -10.83 -32.78
N GLY A 503 -12.17 -12.00 -33.00
CA GLY A 503 -13.48 -12.41 -32.45
C GLY A 503 -14.62 -12.10 -33.40
N THR A 504 -15.65 -12.95 -33.41
CA THR A 504 -16.79 -12.87 -34.33
C THR A 504 -18.12 -12.65 -33.61
N ARG A 505 -18.16 -12.84 -32.29
CA ARG A 505 -19.32 -12.58 -31.43
C ARG A 505 -18.94 -11.72 -30.23
N ILE A 506 -19.86 -10.88 -29.79
CA ILE A 506 -19.72 -10.03 -28.59
C ILE A 506 -20.84 -10.35 -27.61
N THR A 507 -20.52 -10.43 -26.33
CA THR A 507 -21.52 -10.58 -25.26
C THR A 507 -21.22 -9.59 -24.14
N CYS A 508 -22.25 -9.18 -23.42
CA CYS A 508 -22.13 -8.30 -22.27
C CYS A 508 -22.92 -8.84 -21.09
N ARG A 509 -22.46 -8.54 -19.87
CA ARG A 509 -23.20 -8.81 -18.64
C ARG A 509 -22.83 -7.80 -17.56
N VAL A 510 -23.77 -7.52 -16.65
CA VAL A 510 -23.47 -6.74 -15.44
C VAL A 510 -22.51 -7.58 -14.58
N LEU A 511 -21.37 -6.99 -14.21
CA LEU A 511 -20.34 -7.63 -13.40
C LEU A 511 -20.52 -7.29 -11.92
N LYS A 512 -20.74 -6.01 -11.62
CA LYS A 512 -21.01 -5.49 -10.27
C LYS A 512 -21.68 -4.11 -10.35
N TYR A 513 -22.31 -3.71 -9.26
CA TYR A 513 -22.87 -2.37 -9.07
C TYR A 513 -22.58 -1.91 -7.64
N ASP A 514 -22.40 -0.61 -7.46
CA ASP A 514 -22.20 0.01 -6.15
C ASP A 514 -23.55 0.44 -5.58
N LEU A 515 -23.73 0.33 -4.26
CA LEU A 515 -24.97 0.73 -3.58
C LEU A 515 -24.92 2.22 -3.18
N PRO A 516 -26.07 2.90 -3.10
CA PRO A 516 -26.18 4.25 -2.54
C PRO A 516 -25.58 4.37 -1.13
N THR A 517 -24.94 5.50 -0.81
CA THR A 517 -24.25 5.72 0.47
C THR A 517 -25.21 5.73 1.68
N ASP A 518 -26.44 6.16 1.46
CA ASP A 518 -27.56 6.15 2.42
C ASP A 518 -28.04 4.74 2.78
N VAL A 519 -27.57 3.68 2.10
CA VAL A 519 -27.95 2.28 2.41
C VAL A 519 -26.76 1.40 2.85
N LEU A 520 -25.58 1.99 3.04
CA LEU A 520 -24.40 1.30 3.58
C LEU A 520 -24.44 1.26 5.13
N PRO A 521 -24.03 0.15 5.79
CA PRO A 521 -24.02 0.07 7.26
C PRO A 521 -23.13 1.15 7.90
N ILE A 522 -23.53 1.62 9.10
CA ILE A 522 -22.72 2.57 9.91
C ILE A 522 -21.49 1.84 10.51
N ASP A 523 -21.63 0.55 10.83
CA ASP A 523 -20.57 -0.28 11.41
C ASP A 523 -20.12 -1.39 10.44
N SER A 524 -19.52 -1.04 9.30
CA SER A 524 -18.71 -2.01 8.56
C SER A 524 -17.27 -2.09 9.11
N ALA A 525 -17.15 -2.08 10.44
CA ALA A 525 -16.05 -2.69 11.17
C ALA A 525 -16.48 -4.11 11.54
N ALA A 526 -15.73 -5.09 11.03
CA ALA A 526 -15.68 -6.51 11.39
C ALA A 526 -16.73 -7.06 12.38
N THR A 527 -17.58 -7.96 11.89
CA THR A 527 -17.95 -9.15 12.67
C THR A 527 -17.45 -10.38 11.92
N ASP A 528 -16.32 -10.90 12.38
CA ASP A 528 -15.98 -12.30 12.24
C ASP A 528 -17.03 -13.15 12.97
N VAL A 529 -17.39 -14.27 12.37
CA VAL A 529 -18.21 -15.31 12.98
C VAL A 529 -17.38 -16.02 14.05
N PRO A 530 -17.85 -16.12 15.31
CA PRO A 530 -17.21 -16.98 16.30
C PRO A 530 -17.52 -18.44 15.95
N GLY A 531 -16.49 -19.20 15.57
CA GLY A 531 -16.54 -20.65 15.53
C GLY A 531 -15.88 -21.21 16.78
N ASP A 532 -16.66 -21.68 17.74
CA ASP A 532 -16.16 -22.52 18.83
C ASP A 532 -16.87 -23.89 18.81
N SER A 533 -16.06 -24.89 18.49
CA SER A 533 -15.92 -26.22 19.10
C SER A 533 -17.14 -27.06 19.55
N THR A 534 -17.04 -28.35 19.18
CA THR A 534 -17.72 -29.58 19.68
C THR A 534 -19.15 -29.81 19.18
N LEU A 535 -19.54 -30.96 18.59
CA LEU A 535 -19.07 -32.36 18.65
C LEU A 535 -18.82 -33.00 17.28
#